data_AF-U2T8S3-F1
#
_entry.id   AF-U2T8S3-F1
#
_cell.length_a   1.000
_cell.length_b   1.000
_cell.length_c   1.000
_cell.angle_alpha   90.00
_cell.angle_beta   90.00
_cell.angle_gamma   90.00
#
_symmetry.space_group_name_H-M   'P 1'
#
loop_
_entity.id
_entity.type
_entity.pdbx_description
1 polymer ?
#
loop_
_entity_poly.entity_id
_entity_poly.type
_entity_poly.pdbx_seq_one_letter_code
_entity_poly.pdbx_strand_id
1 'polypeptide(L)'
;MSIAPAADIVHIWTDSGTPNRLVWRDHRYRVIAAEPVRSSAVHDALTHPAERLVGWSIVAISDQDPSEVRSMQLQSVGTGWVLVDVDPA
;
A
#
# COMPACT_ATOMS: atom_id res chain seq x y z
N MET A 1 14.42 -21.25 -6.23
CA MET A 1 14.73 -20.31 -5.14
C MET A 1 14.02 -19.02 -5.49
N SER A 2 12.85 -18.75 -4.90
CA SER A 2 12.12 -17.50 -5.16
C SER A 2 12.68 -16.45 -4.21
N ILE A 3 13.35 -15.44 -4.76
CA ILE A 3 13.79 -14.28 -3.98
C ILE A 3 12.53 -13.43 -3.81
N ALA A 4 12.00 -13.37 -2.58
CA ALA A 4 10.99 -12.37 -2.26
C ALA A 4 11.60 -10.99 -2.54
N PRO A 5 10.92 -10.09 -3.28
CA PRO A 5 11.43 -8.75 -3.51
C PRO A 5 11.75 -8.11 -2.14
N ALA A 6 12.92 -7.49 -2.04
CA ALA A 6 13.30 -6.76 -0.83
C ALA A 6 12.27 -5.65 -0.63
N ALA A 7 11.54 -5.70 0.48
CA ALA A 7 10.51 -4.71 0.77
C ALA A 7 11.18 -3.34 0.97
N ASP A 8 10.81 -2.37 0.12
CA ASP A 8 11.33 -1.00 0.22
C ASP A 8 10.55 -0.26 1.31
N ILE A 9 11.26 0.33 2.28
CA ILE A 9 10.64 1.21 3.27
C ILE A 9 10.16 2.47 2.54
N VAL A 10 8.89 2.82 2.72
CA VAL A 10 8.28 4.01 2.11
C VAL A 10 7.77 4.97 3.17
N HIS A 11 7.84 6.26 2.87
CA HIS A 11 7.16 7.28 3.65
C HIS A 11 5.80 7.55 3.02
N ILE A 12 4.72 7.33 3.78
CA ILE A 12 3.37 7.59 3.32
C ILE A 12 2.70 8.66 4.18
N TRP A 13 1.85 9.45 3.54
CA TRP A 13 0.90 10.32 4.21
C TRP A 13 -0.49 9.74 4.03
N THR A 14 -1.28 9.84 5.08
CA THR A 14 -2.67 9.37 5.09
C THR A 14 -3.60 10.52 5.42
N ASP A 15 -4.75 10.57 4.76
CA ASP A 15 -5.91 11.35 5.19
C ASP A 15 -6.98 10.40 5.69
N SER A 16 -7.41 10.59 6.94
CA SER A 16 -8.39 9.72 7.61
C SER A 16 -8.05 8.22 7.55
N GLY A 17 -6.75 7.89 7.49
CA GLY A 17 -6.22 6.52 7.40
C GLY A 17 -6.02 5.97 5.98
N THR A 18 -6.49 6.69 4.96
CA THR A 18 -6.31 6.33 3.54
C THR A 18 -5.06 7.01 2.96
N PRO A 19 -4.17 6.29 2.25
CA PRO A 19 -3.00 6.89 1.62
C PRO A 19 -3.37 8.00 0.63
N ASN A 20 -2.71 9.15 0.74
CA ASN A 20 -2.92 10.28 -0.19
C ASN A 20 -1.62 10.73 -0.89
N ARG A 21 -0.45 10.47 -0.31
CA ARG A 21 0.87 10.73 -0.89
C ARG A 21 1.89 9.72 -0.40
N LEU A 22 2.95 9.51 -1.19
CA LEU A 22 4.12 8.77 -0.74
C LEU A 22 5.42 9.29 -1.35
N VAL A 23 6.54 8.90 -0.75
CA VAL A 23 7.88 9.03 -1.32
C VAL A 23 8.49 7.64 -1.49
N TRP A 24 8.95 7.35 -2.71
CA TRP A 24 9.65 6.12 -3.05
C TRP A 24 10.77 6.44 -4.05
N ARG A 25 11.98 5.93 -3.81
CA ARG A 25 13.19 6.17 -4.63
C ARG A 25 13.45 7.65 -4.95
N ASP A 26 13.31 8.52 -3.95
CA ASP A 26 13.46 9.98 -4.09
C ASP A 26 12.41 10.67 -5.00
N HIS A 27 11.40 9.93 -5.47
CA HIS A 27 10.25 10.45 -6.20
C HIS A 27 9.04 10.65 -5.27
N ARG A 28 8.29 11.72 -5.51
CA ARG A 28 7.04 12.02 -4.80
C ARG A 28 5.90 11.57 -5.67
N TYR A 29 4.97 10.81 -5.09
CA TYR A 29 3.77 10.41 -5.78
C TYR A 29 2.53 10.89 -5.03
N ARG A 30 1.56 11.40 -5.79
CA ARG A 30 0.21 11.66 -5.32
C ARG A 30 -0.65 10.43 -5.60
N VAL A 31 -1.35 9.94 -4.59
CA VAL A 31 -2.25 8.80 -4.74
C VAL A 31 -3.54 9.27 -5.40
N ILE A 32 -3.95 8.59 -6.47
CA ILE A 32 -5.16 8.88 -7.23
C ILE A 32 -6.25 7.81 -7.05
N ALA A 33 -5.88 6.60 -6.65
CA ALA A 33 -6.79 5.55 -6.19
C ALA A 33 -6.14 4.74 -5.08
N ALA A 34 -6.94 4.30 -4.10
CA ALA A 34 -6.49 3.48 -2.98
C ALA A 34 -7.57 2.49 -2.57
N GLU A 35 -7.26 1.20 -2.68
CA GLU A 35 -8.15 0.11 -2.29
C GLU A 35 -7.55 -0.63 -1.07
N PRO A 36 -8.33 -0.81 0.01
CA PRO A 36 -7.82 -1.47 1.22
C PRO A 36 -7.68 -2.98 0.99
N VAL A 37 -6.52 -3.53 1.31
CA VAL A 37 -6.30 -4.98 1.36
C VAL A 37 -6.57 -5.45 2.79
N ARG A 38 -7.58 -6.32 2.96
CA ARG A 38 -7.99 -6.83 4.26
C ARG A 38 -7.76 -8.33 4.38
N SER A 39 -7.36 -8.77 5.56
CA SER A 39 -7.42 -10.17 5.96
C SER A 39 -8.66 -10.41 6.82
N SER A 40 -9.37 -11.51 6.58
CA SER A 40 -10.46 -11.95 7.45
C SER A 40 -10.01 -13.12 8.32
N ALA A 41 -10.49 -13.15 9.57
CA ALA A 41 -10.39 -14.29 10.45
C ALA A 41 -11.79 -14.80 10.78
N VAL A 42 -11.99 -16.11 10.62
CA VAL A 42 -13.24 -16.79 10.96
C VAL A 42 -12.96 -17.67 12.17
N HIS A 43 -13.85 -17.61 13.17
CA HIS A 43 -13.75 -18.39 14.39
C HIS A 43 -15.16 -18.68 14.90
N ASP A 44 -15.41 -19.88 15.44
CA ASP A 44 -16.76 -20.32 15.84
C ASP A 44 -17.40 -19.44 16.92
N ALA A 45 -16.57 -18.80 17.75
CA ALA A 45 -17.02 -17.83 18.76
C ALA A 45 -17.37 -16.43 18.19
N LEU A 46 -17.04 -16.16 16.93
CA LEU A 46 -17.37 -14.90 16.28
C LEU A 46 -18.69 -15.05 15.51
N THR A 47 -19.58 -14.06 15.65
CA THR A 47 -20.84 -14.03 14.89
C THR A 47 -20.66 -13.56 13.45
N HIS A 48 -19.52 -12.92 13.14
CA HIS A 48 -19.14 -12.44 11.82
C HIS A 48 -17.60 -12.50 11.68
N PRO A 49 -17.04 -12.58 10.46
CA PRO A 49 -15.60 -12.54 10.27
C PRO A 49 -14.98 -11.27 10.86
N ALA A 50 -13.87 -11.42 11.59
CA ALA A 50 -13.08 -10.28 12.04
C ALA A 50 -12.20 -9.82 10.88
N GLU A 51 -12.36 -8.57 10.45
CA GLU A 51 -11.53 -7.98 9.40
C GLU A 51 -10.40 -7.14 9.98
N ARG A 52 -9.22 -7.27 9.38
CA ARG A 52 -8.04 -6.44 9.69
C ARG A 52 -7.49 -5.86 8.40
N LEU A 53 -7.24 -4.55 8.38
CA LEU A 53 -6.47 -3.91 7.32
C LEU A 53 -5.02 -4.41 7.37
N VAL A 54 -4.56 -4.99 6.28
CA VAL A 54 -3.18 -5.54 6.15
C VAL A 54 -2.37 -4.83 5.09
N GLY A 55 -3.00 -4.07 4.20
CA GLY A 55 -2.34 -3.44 3.07
C GLY A 55 -3.19 -2.42 2.33
N TRP A 56 -2.58 -1.82 1.32
CA TRP A 56 -3.25 -0.98 0.32
C TRP A 56 -2.76 -1.34 -1.07
N SER A 57 -3.70 -1.46 -2.02
CA SER A 57 -3.43 -1.40 -3.45
C SER A 57 -3.65 0.03 -3.89
N ILE A 58 -2.60 0.73 -4.33
CA ILE A 58 -2.69 2.13 -4.71
C ILE A 58 -2.31 2.35 -6.17
N VAL A 59 -2.93 3.34 -6.80
CA VAL A 59 -2.47 3.93 -8.05
C VAL A 59 -1.97 5.33 -7.73
N ALA A 60 -0.75 5.65 -8.12
CA ALA A 60 -0.11 6.91 -7.81
C ALA A 60 0.58 7.51 -9.05
N ILE A 61 0.51 8.84 -9.15
CA ILE A 61 1.11 9.63 -10.22
C ILE A 61 2.30 10.40 -9.66
N SER A 62 3.43 10.42 -10.40
CA SER A 62 4.62 11.16 -10.00
C SER A 62 4.36 12.67 -10.05
N ASP A 63 4.76 13.39 -9.00
CA ASP A 63 4.72 14.86 -8.97
C ASP A 63 5.77 15.46 -9.92
N GLN A 64 6.84 14.72 -10.23
CA GLN A 64 7.91 15.15 -11.12
C GLN A 64 7.60 14.86 -12.60
N ASP A 65 6.91 13.75 -12.89
CA ASP A 65 6.50 13.35 -14.24
C ASP A 65 5.06 12.84 -14.25
N PRO A 66 4.08 13.67 -14.65
CA PRO A 66 2.68 13.26 -14.70
C PRO A 66 2.38 12.09 -15.66
N SER A 67 3.30 11.73 -16.56
CA SER A 67 3.15 10.53 -17.41
C SER A 67 3.53 9.24 -16.69
N GLU A 68 4.26 9.33 -15.57
CA GLU A 68 4.61 8.19 -14.75
C GLU A 68 3.48 7.88 -13.76
N VAL A 69 2.69 6.87 -14.09
CA VAL A 69 1.66 6.29 -13.22
C VAL A 69 2.10 4.89 -12.78
N ARG A 70 1.96 4.61 -11.49
CA ARG A 70 2.38 3.35 -10.87
C ARG A 70 1.24 2.73 -10.08
N SER A 71 1.12 1.42 -10.21
CA SER A 71 0.36 0.56 -9.30
C SER A 71 1.32 0.05 -8.23
N MET A 72 0.97 0.18 -6.95
CA MET A 72 1.87 -0.16 -5.84
C MET A 72 1.10 -0.95 -4.76
N GLN A 73 1.73 -1.99 -4.23
CA GLN A 73 1.19 -2.75 -3.09
C GLN A 73 1.95 -2.37 -1.82
N LEU A 74 1.20 -1.86 -0.85
CA LEU A 74 1.70 -1.53 0.48
C LEU A 74 1.23 -2.58 1.48
N GLN A 75 2.13 -2.99 2.38
CA GLN A 75 1.79 -3.88 3.49
C GLN A 75 2.09 -3.22 4.83
N SER A 76 1.21 -3.41 5.82
CA SER A 76 1.43 -2.93 7.18
C SER A 76 2.46 -3.81 7.89
N VAL A 77 3.52 -3.17 8.42
CA VAL A 77 4.57 -3.83 9.21
C VAL A 77 4.85 -3.01 10.46
N GLY A 78 4.52 -3.57 11.63
CA GLY A 78 4.62 -2.86 12.90
C GLY A 78 3.73 -1.61 12.91
N THR A 79 4.34 -0.43 13.03
CA THR A 79 3.66 0.86 12.99
C THR A 79 3.77 1.56 11.64
N GLY A 80 4.38 0.92 10.65
CA GLY A 80 4.69 1.51 9.34
C GLY A 80 4.12 0.72 8.18
N TRP A 81 4.52 1.15 6.98
CA TRP A 81 4.14 0.56 5.70
C TRP A 81 5.40 0.24 4.91
N VAL A 82 5.38 -0.89 4.22
CA VAL A 82 6.44 -1.29 3.30
C VAL A 82 5.84 -1.49 1.92
N LEU A 83 6.60 -1.12 0.89
CA LEU A 83 6.26 -1.40 -0.50
C LEU A 83 6.71 -2.82 -0.83
N VAL A 84 5.76 -3.67 -1.19
CA VAL A 84 6.02 -5.10 -1.50
C VAL A 84 5.93 -5.41 -2.98
N ASP A 85 5.28 -4.55 -3.77
CA ASP A 85 5.18 -4.69 -5.22
C ASP A 85 4.96 -3.32 -5.89
N VAL A 86 5.44 -3.20 -7.13
CA VAL A 86 5.29 -1.99 -7.95
C VAL A 86 5.32 -2.31 -9.44
N ASP A 87 4.27 -1.86 -10.14
CA ASP A 87 4.08 -2.05 -11.56
C ASP A 87 3.80 -0.71 -12.26
N PRO A 88 4.15 -0.57 -13.56
CA PRO A 88 3.53 0.47 -14.38
C PRO A 88 2.00 0.27 -14.42
N ALA A 89 1.25 1.36 -14.26
CA ALA A 89 -0.21 1.33 -14.31
C ALA A 89 -0.77 1.38 -15.74
#